data_AF-A0A6G3XBK2-F1
#
_entry.id   AF-A0A6G3XBK2-F1
#
_cell.length_a   1.000
_cell.length_b   1.000
_cell.length_c   1.000
_cell.angle_alpha   90.00
_cell.angle_beta   90.00
_cell.angle_gamma   90.00
#
_symmetry.space_group_name_H-M   'P 1'
#
loop_
_entity.id
_entity.type
_entity.pdbx_description
1 polymer ?
#
loop_
_entity_poly.entity_id
_entity_poly.type
_entity_poly.pdbx_seq_one_letter_code
_entity_poly.pdbx_strand_id
1 'polypeptide(L)'
;DHEGEPAVQQYLLLVGGLRTLARGEHAPHLILDAFLLRSLAVNGYAPSFEDCAKCGMPGPNRFFSVAAGGVICGDCRVPGSVVPSAQALGLLSALLSGDWATADACEARHVREGSGLVSAYLHWHLERGLRSLRYVEK
;
A
#
# COMPACT_ATOMS: atom_id res chain seq x y z
N ASP A 1 -15.58 -19.19 0.88
CA ASP A 1 -15.28 -20.12 1.97
C ASP A 1 -14.98 -19.48 3.33
N HIS A 2 -14.85 -18.14 3.44
CA HIS A 2 -14.67 -17.44 4.74
C HIS A 2 -15.95 -16.76 5.26
N GLU A 3 -17.09 -16.99 4.63
CA GLU A 3 -18.34 -16.32 5.00
C GLU A 3 -18.85 -16.86 6.35
N GLY A 4 -19.04 -15.96 7.32
CA GLY A 4 -19.42 -16.32 8.70
C GLY A 4 -18.24 -16.58 9.64
N GLU A 5 -17.01 -16.61 9.14
CA GLU A 5 -15.81 -16.74 9.98
C GLU A 5 -15.35 -15.40 10.56
N PRO A 6 -14.84 -15.35 11.80
CA PRO A 6 -14.31 -14.12 12.38
C PRO A 6 -13.03 -13.63 11.70
N ALA A 7 -13.06 -12.43 11.12
CA ALA A 7 -11.88 -11.73 10.60
C ALA A 7 -11.42 -10.61 11.57
N VAL A 8 -10.94 -10.99 12.76
CA VAL A 8 -10.68 -10.05 13.88
C VAL A 8 -9.69 -8.95 13.50
N GLN A 9 -8.57 -9.29 12.85
CA GLN A 9 -7.56 -8.31 12.46
C GLN A 9 -8.13 -7.30 11.45
N GLN A 10 -8.90 -7.77 10.46
CA GLN A 10 -9.58 -6.91 9.48
C GLN A 10 -10.60 -5.98 10.14
N TYR A 11 -11.39 -6.51 11.07
CA TYR A 11 -12.35 -5.72 11.85
C TYR A 11 -11.65 -4.60 12.65
N LEU A 12 -10.57 -4.92 13.35
CA LEU A 12 -9.80 -3.95 14.13
C LEU A 12 -9.15 -2.88 13.24
N LEU A 13 -8.64 -3.26 12.06
CA LEU A 13 -8.13 -2.30 11.08
C LEU A 13 -9.22 -1.32 10.61
N LEU A 14 -10.43 -1.82 10.35
CA LEU A 14 -11.56 -0.97 9.94
C LEU A 14 -11.97 -0.01 11.06
N VAL A 15 -12.13 -0.51 12.29
CA VAL A 15 -12.49 0.33 13.45
C VAL A 15 -11.43 1.38 13.71
N GLY A 16 -10.14 1.00 13.65
CA GLY A 16 -9.01 1.91 13.79
C GLY A 16 -9.02 3.01 12.73
N GLY A 17 -9.12 2.64 11.45
CA GLY A 17 -9.15 3.58 10.33
C GLY A 17 -10.33 4.56 10.41
N LEU A 18 -11.53 4.07 10.73
CA LEU A 18 -12.71 4.93 10.89
C LEU A 18 -12.58 5.90 12.06
N ARG A 19 -11.99 5.45 13.18
CA ARG A 19 -11.74 6.33 14.34
C ARG A 19 -10.73 7.42 13.99
N THR A 20 -9.62 7.07 13.36
CA THR A 20 -8.60 8.03 12.92
C THR A 20 -9.19 9.05 11.93
N LEU A 21 -10.02 8.58 10.99
CA LEU A 21 -10.73 9.44 10.04
C LEU A 21 -11.69 10.41 10.74
N ALA A 22 -12.49 9.92 11.69
CA ALA A 22 -13.46 10.73 12.42
C ALA A 22 -12.80 11.82 13.29
N ARG A 23 -11.56 11.61 13.74
CA ARG A 23 -10.81 12.60 14.51
C ARG A 23 -10.14 13.66 13.64
N GLY A 24 -9.95 13.40 12.35
CA GLY A 24 -9.29 14.34 11.43
C GLY A 24 -7.81 14.56 11.74
N GLU A 25 -7.14 13.58 12.34
CA GLU A 25 -5.72 13.67 12.73
C GLU A 25 -4.77 13.64 11.51
N HIS A 26 -5.16 12.95 10.43
CA HIS A 26 -4.38 12.80 9.20
C HIS A 26 -5.23 13.05 7.96
N ALA A 27 -4.59 13.29 6.83
CA ALA A 27 -5.31 13.47 5.57
C ALA A 27 -6.10 12.20 5.20
N PRO A 28 -7.38 12.30 4.78
CA PRO A 28 -8.24 11.14 4.54
C PRO A 28 -7.68 10.10 3.56
N HIS A 29 -6.94 10.54 2.54
CA HIS A 29 -6.33 9.63 1.55
C HIS A 29 -5.19 8.80 2.16
N LEU A 30 -4.40 9.35 3.07
CA LEU A 30 -3.36 8.60 3.78
C LEU A 30 -3.98 7.51 4.66
N ILE A 31 -5.11 7.82 5.30
CA ILE A 31 -5.85 6.84 6.11
C ILE A 31 -6.40 5.72 5.24
N LEU A 32 -6.97 6.05 4.08
CA LEU A 32 -7.46 5.06 3.12
C LEU A 32 -6.33 4.16 2.61
N ASP A 33 -5.21 4.72 2.15
CA ASP A 33 -4.09 3.97 1.61
C ASP A 33 -3.44 3.07 2.67
N ALA A 34 -3.27 3.58 3.90
CA ALA A 34 -2.81 2.78 5.03
C ALA A 34 -3.77 1.61 5.34
N PHE A 35 -5.07 1.85 5.32
CA PHE A 35 -6.07 0.80 5.54
C PHE A 35 -5.99 -0.27 4.43
N LEU A 36 -5.92 0.13 3.16
CA LEU A 36 -5.85 -0.80 2.04
C LEU A 36 -4.57 -1.66 2.07
N LEU A 37 -3.42 -1.03 2.30
CA LEU A 37 -2.13 -1.74 2.42
C LEU A 37 -2.13 -2.74 3.58
N ARG A 38 -2.56 -2.30 4.78
CA ARG A 38 -2.58 -3.18 5.95
C ARG A 38 -3.64 -4.27 5.83
N SER A 39 -4.77 -3.98 5.18
CA SER A 39 -5.79 -4.97 4.85
C SER A 39 -5.21 -6.06 3.95
N LEU A 40 -4.48 -5.70 2.89
CA LEU A 40 -3.82 -6.67 2.03
C LEU A 40 -2.76 -7.48 2.81
N ALA A 41 -1.96 -6.82 3.64
CA ALA A 41 -0.93 -7.46 4.45
C ALA A 41 -1.50 -8.50 5.43
N VAL A 42 -2.59 -8.17 6.13
CA VAL A 42 -3.30 -9.10 7.04
C VAL A 42 -3.83 -10.32 6.30
N ASN A 43 -4.13 -10.20 5.01
CA ASN A 43 -4.59 -11.30 4.16
C ASN A 43 -3.43 -12.01 3.42
N GLY A 44 -2.18 -11.79 3.83
CA GLY A 44 -1.01 -12.50 3.27
C GLY A 44 -0.41 -11.85 2.03
N TYR A 45 -0.90 -10.69 1.61
CA TYR A 45 -0.43 -9.96 0.43
C TYR A 45 0.37 -8.71 0.81
N ALA A 46 1.22 -8.81 1.84
CA ALA A 46 2.05 -7.70 2.28
C ALA A 46 3.06 -7.33 1.18
N PRO A 47 3.02 -6.12 0.63
CA PRO A 47 4.00 -5.70 -0.37
C PRO A 47 5.37 -5.45 0.27
N SER A 48 6.44 -5.80 -0.44
CA SER A 48 7.79 -5.33 -0.09
C SER A 48 8.05 -3.93 -0.64
N PHE A 49 8.60 -3.05 0.18
CA PHE A 49 8.99 -1.69 -0.21
C PHE A 49 10.49 -1.42 -0.11
N GLU A 50 11.29 -2.39 0.35
CA GLU A 50 12.74 -2.25 0.52
C GLU A 50 13.50 -3.44 -0.08
N ASP A 51 13.27 -4.64 0.45
CA ASP A 51 13.94 -5.86 0.02
C ASP A 51 13.32 -6.43 -1.25
N CYS A 52 14.10 -7.12 -2.06
CA CYS A 52 13.60 -7.68 -3.30
C CYS A 52 12.54 -8.75 -3.00
N ALA A 53 11.29 -8.50 -3.43
CA ALA A 53 10.15 -9.40 -3.23
C ALA A 53 10.33 -10.79 -3.86
N LYS A 54 11.29 -10.96 -4.79
CA LYS A 54 11.56 -12.22 -5.49
C LYS A 54 12.72 -13.02 -4.90
N CYS A 55 13.85 -12.39 -4.59
CA CYS A 55 15.05 -13.10 -4.13
C CYS A 55 15.50 -12.73 -2.71
N GLY A 56 14.85 -11.76 -2.06
CA GLY A 56 15.20 -11.29 -0.72
C GLY A 56 16.47 -10.43 -0.65
N MET A 57 17.05 -10.02 -1.78
CA MET A 57 18.20 -9.11 -1.79
C MET A 57 17.86 -7.83 -1.02
N PRO A 58 18.65 -7.46 0.01
CA PRO A 58 18.40 -6.26 0.80
C PRO A 58 18.37 -4.99 -0.04
N GLY A 59 17.53 -4.04 0.36
CA GLY A 59 17.35 -2.77 -0.33
C GLY A 59 18.52 -1.78 -0.24
N PRO A 60 18.35 -0.58 -0.83
CA PRO A 60 17.13 -0.11 -1.51
C PRO A 60 16.98 -0.67 -2.93
N ASN A 61 15.87 -1.36 -3.18
CA ASN A 61 15.45 -1.76 -4.53
C ASN A 61 14.47 -0.74 -5.11
N ARG A 62 14.53 -0.50 -6.44
CA ARG A 62 13.80 0.63 -7.06
C ARG A 62 12.77 0.27 -8.13
N PHE A 63 12.75 -0.98 -8.58
CA PHE A 63 11.74 -1.43 -9.55
C PHE A 63 10.54 -1.96 -8.79
N PHE A 64 9.35 -1.45 -9.02
CA PHE A 64 8.14 -1.95 -8.37
C PHE A 64 7.32 -2.76 -9.36
N SER A 65 6.91 -3.96 -8.96
CA SER A 65 6.06 -4.84 -9.74
C SER A 65 4.92 -5.38 -8.87
N VAL A 66 3.69 -5.08 -9.28
CA VAL A 66 2.49 -5.61 -8.61
C VAL A 66 2.44 -7.14 -8.65
N ALA A 67 2.84 -7.72 -9.78
CA ALA A 67 2.88 -9.17 -9.97
C ALA A 67 3.98 -9.86 -9.15
N ALA A 68 5.11 -9.18 -8.93
CA ALA A 68 6.20 -9.73 -8.12
C ALA A 68 6.03 -9.47 -6.62
N GLY A 69 4.98 -8.75 -6.20
CA GLY A 69 4.68 -8.52 -4.80
C GLY A 69 5.38 -7.30 -4.17
N GLY A 70 5.97 -6.39 -4.95
CA GLY A 70 6.60 -5.19 -4.41
C GLY A 70 7.83 -4.74 -5.17
N VAL A 71 8.80 -4.15 -4.45
CA VAL A 71 10.08 -3.76 -5.02
C VAL A 71 10.95 -4.98 -5.36
N ILE A 72 11.71 -4.90 -6.44
CA ILE A 72 12.60 -5.96 -6.93
C ILE A 72 13.94 -5.37 -7.40
N CYS A 73 15.01 -6.17 -7.28
CA CYS A 73 16.34 -5.79 -7.71
C CYS A 73 16.47 -5.77 -9.25
N GLY A 74 17.60 -5.26 -9.75
CA GLY A 74 17.89 -5.19 -11.17
C GLY A 74 17.83 -6.55 -11.88
N ASP A 75 18.37 -7.59 -11.23
CA ASP A 75 18.43 -8.95 -11.79
C ASP A 75 17.06 -9.64 -11.81
N CYS A 76 16.18 -9.28 -10.88
CA CYS A 76 14.83 -9.82 -10.78
C CYS A 76 13.80 -9.03 -11.59
N ARG A 77 14.19 -7.91 -12.22
CA ARG A 77 13.29 -7.00 -12.92
C ARG A 77 12.48 -7.73 -13.98
N VAL A 78 11.17 -7.51 -13.97
CA VAL A 78 10.23 -8.09 -14.96
C VAL A 78 9.63 -6.99 -15.86
N PRO A 79 9.19 -7.32 -17.08
CA PRO A 79 8.40 -6.41 -17.90
C PRO A 79 7.18 -5.87 -17.14
N GLY A 80 6.81 -4.61 -17.38
CA GLY A 80 5.73 -3.95 -16.65
C GLY A 80 6.12 -3.41 -15.27
N SER A 81 7.34 -3.64 -14.78
CA SER A 81 7.83 -2.98 -13.57
C SER A 81 7.97 -1.47 -13.79
N VAL A 82 7.45 -0.68 -12.85
CA VAL A 82 7.60 0.78 -12.83
C VAL A 82 8.78 1.18 -11.94
N VAL A 83 9.18 2.45 -12.01
CA VAL A 83 10.24 3.01 -11.16
C VAL A 83 9.65 4.16 -10.35
N PRO A 84 9.06 3.88 -9.17
CA PRO A 84 8.54 4.92 -8.30
C PRO A 84 9.64 5.82 -7.77
N SER A 85 9.27 7.02 -7.34
CA SER A 85 10.16 7.86 -6.52
C SER A 85 10.50 7.18 -5.19
N ALA A 86 11.71 7.43 -4.67
CA ALA A 86 12.12 6.93 -3.36
C ALA A 86 11.20 7.45 -2.24
N GLN A 87 10.68 8.67 -2.39
CA GLN A 87 9.74 9.29 -1.46
C GLN A 87 8.39 8.58 -1.46
N ALA A 88 7.89 8.14 -2.63
CA ALA A 88 6.67 7.34 -2.69
C ALA A 88 6.87 5.97 -2.03
N LEU A 89 8.01 5.28 -2.27
CA LEU A 89 8.32 4.03 -1.56
C LEU A 89 8.43 4.21 -0.05
N GLY A 90 9.07 5.30 0.39
CA GLY A 90 9.16 5.69 1.80
C GLY A 90 7.77 5.95 2.41
N LEU A 91 6.89 6.67 1.70
CA LEU A 91 5.50 6.85 2.11
C LEU A 91 4.78 5.52 2.26
N LEU A 92 4.87 4.62 1.28
CA LEU A 92 4.18 3.32 1.32
C LEU A 92 4.67 2.46 2.50
N SER A 93 5.97 2.48 2.80
CA SER A 93 6.54 1.83 3.98
C SER A 93 6.03 2.44 5.28
N ALA A 94 5.94 3.78 5.36
CA ALA A 94 5.40 4.50 6.51
C ALA A 94 3.91 4.19 6.74
N LEU A 95 3.11 4.16 5.67
CA LEU A 95 1.69 3.79 5.72
C LEU A 95 1.50 2.34 6.15
N LEU A 96 2.32 1.41 5.67
CA LEU A 96 2.25 0.00 6.07
C LEU A 96 2.59 -0.19 7.56
N SER A 97 3.64 0.49 8.05
CA SER A 97 4.14 0.35 9.42
C SER A 97 3.43 1.21 10.47
N GLY A 98 2.72 2.26 10.06
CA GLY A 98 2.07 3.20 10.98
C GLY A 98 2.91 4.40 11.41
N ASP A 99 3.97 4.71 10.66
CA ASP A 99 4.75 5.92 10.86
C ASP A 99 4.03 7.15 10.24
N TRP A 100 3.12 7.72 11.02
CA TRP A 100 2.37 8.90 10.61
C TRP A 100 3.23 10.16 10.46
N ALA A 101 4.33 10.28 11.21
CA ALA A 101 5.20 11.45 11.10
C ALA A 101 5.82 11.55 9.70
N THR A 102 6.30 10.43 9.16
CA THR A 102 6.80 10.36 7.78
C THR A 102 5.67 10.51 6.75
N ALA A 103 4.51 9.89 7.00
CA ALA A 103 3.39 9.95 6.06
C ALA A 103 2.83 11.39 5.92
N ASP A 104 2.62 12.08 7.05
CA ASP A 104 2.08 13.44 7.07
C ASP A 104 3.06 14.48 6.52
N ALA A 105 4.36 14.24 6.62
CA ALA A 105 5.40 15.10 6.05
C ALA A 105 5.57 14.93 4.53
N CYS A 106 4.92 13.94 3.92
CA CYS A 106 5.12 13.61 2.50
C CYS A 106 4.50 14.66 1.57
N GLU A 107 5.24 15.07 0.54
CA GLU A 107 4.72 16.02 -0.44
C GLU A 107 3.59 15.43 -1.29
N ALA A 108 2.60 16.26 -1.61
CA ALA A 108 1.40 15.86 -2.34
C ALA A 108 1.66 15.12 -3.67
N ARG A 109 2.79 15.36 -4.35
CA ARG A 109 3.15 14.64 -5.58
C ARG A 109 3.48 13.16 -5.32
N HIS A 110 4.18 12.87 -4.22
CA HIS A 110 4.58 11.52 -3.84
C HIS A 110 3.42 10.77 -3.21
N VAL A 111 2.54 11.49 -2.52
CA VAL A 111 1.22 10.98 -2.11
C VAL A 111 0.42 10.48 -3.31
N ARG A 112 0.22 11.31 -4.34
CA ARG A 112 -0.53 10.89 -5.54
C ARG A 112 0.09 9.69 -6.25
N GLU A 113 1.41 9.67 -6.36
CA GLU A 113 2.14 8.52 -6.91
C GLU A 113 1.93 7.25 -6.06
N GLY A 114 2.05 7.37 -4.73
CA GLY A 114 1.80 6.30 -3.77
C GLY A 114 0.39 5.74 -3.88
N SER A 115 -0.65 6.59 -3.86
CA SER A 115 -2.03 6.15 -4.01
C SER A 115 -2.25 5.39 -5.34
N GLY A 116 -1.64 5.85 -6.43
CA GLY A 116 -1.68 5.13 -7.71
C GLY A 116 -1.08 3.72 -7.64
N LEU A 117 0.00 3.55 -6.88
CA LEU A 117 0.63 2.24 -6.65
C LEU A 117 -0.23 1.35 -5.77
N VAL A 118 -0.84 1.89 -4.70
CA VAL A 118 -1.79 1.15 -3.84
C VAL A 118 -2.96 0.64 -4.67
N SER A 119 -3.57 1.49 -5.50
CA SER A 119 -4.71 1.12 -6.33
C SER A 119 -4.36 0.10 -7.39
N ALA A 120 -3.18 0.22 -8.02
CA ALA A 120 -2.69 -0.80 -8.95
C ALA A 120 -2.44 -2.15 -8.26
N TYR A 121 -1.84 -2.14 -7.07
CA TYR A 121 -1.55 -3.35 -6.29
C TYR A 121 -2.83 -4.04 -5.80
N LEU A 122 -3.81 -3.25 -5.35
CA LEU A 122 -5.12 -3.73 -4.96
C LEU A 122 -5.89 -4.32 -6.15
N HIS A 123 -5.88 -3.64 -7.30
CA HIS A 123 -6.54 -4.14 -8.51
C HIS A 123 -5.96 -5.48 -8.95
N TRP A 124 -4.64 -5.64 -8.87
CA TRP A 124 -3.95 -6.89 -9.17
C TRP A 124 -4.46 -8.04 -8.29
N HIS A 125 -4.47 -7.87 -6.97
CA HIS A 125 -4.86 -8.94 -6.04
C HIS A 125 -6.37 -9.22 -5.98
N LEU A 126 -7.21 -8.22 -6.25
CA LEU A 126 -8.66 -8.43 -6.32
C LEU A 126 -9.13 -8.92 -7.69
N GLU A 127 -8.25 -8.90 -8.70
CA GLU A 127 -8.55 -9.12 -10.12
C GLU A 127 -9.69 -8.22 -10.65
N ARG A 128 -10.01 -7.15 -9.92
CA ARG A 128 -11.04 -6.17 -10.24
C ARG A 128 -10.79 -4.86 -9.51
N GLY A 129 -11.21 -3.76 -10.12
CA GLY A 129 -11.16 -2.44 -9.48
C GLY A 129 -12.29 -2.25 -8.46
N LEU A 130 -11.99 -1.57 -7.35
CA LEU A 130 -13.02 -1.11 -6.43
C LEU A 130 -13.83 0.03 -7.06
N ARG A 131 -15.14 -0.17 -7.19
CA ARG A 131 -16.05 0.83 -7.76
C ARG A 131 -16.13 2.13 -6.94
N SER A 132 -15.79 2.06 -5.66
CA SER A 132 -15.80 3.21 -4.75
C SER A 132 -14.59 4.12 -4.93
N LEU A 133 -13.45 3.61 -5.40
CA LEU A 133 -12.20 4.40 -5.49
C LEU A 133 -12.34 5.62 -6.41
N ARG A 134 -13.11 5.52 -7.48
CA ARG A 134 -13.40 6.64 -8.40
C ARG A 134 -14.05 7.88 -7.75
N TYR A 135 -14.60 7.75 -6.54
CA TYR A 135 -15.21 8.87 -5.82
C TYR A 135 -14.22 9.59 -4.89
N VAL A 136 -13.07 8.98 -4.62
CA VAL A 136 -12.05 9.49 -3.69
C VAL A 136 -10.71 9.78 -4.38
N GLU A 137 -10.42 9.11 -5.50
CA GLU A 137 -9.29 9.40 -6.39
C GLU A 137 -9.68 10.54 -7.35
N LYS A 138 -9.47 11.80 -6.93
CA LYS A 138 -9.60 12.99 -7.78
C LYS A 138 -8.55 14.03 -7.45
#